data_AF-A0A5J4P685-F1
#
_entry.id   AF-A0A5J4P685-F1
#
_cell.length_a   1.000
_cell.length_b   1.000
_cell.length_c   1.000
_cell.angle_alpha   90.00
_cell.angle_beta   90.00
_cell.angle_gamma   90.00
#
_symmetry.space_group_name_H-M   'P 1'
#
loop_
_entity.id
_entity.type
_entity.pdbx_description
1 polymer ?
#
loop_
_entity_poly.entity_id
_entity_poly.type
_entity_poly.pdbx_seq_one_letter_code
_entity_poly.pdbx_strand_id
1 'polypeptide(L)'
;AEKELFFSISKAYDLYNYLLTLLIALKNYARKRVETTKSKLASTKEEQPINMKFIENKFIAQLEENIQLNMFIVGQKKSWKEEESFLKELYNTILASDIYKEYMASDETSHDADKLFWRKVYKQCILKNESLDALLEEQSLYWNDDKEIVDTFVLKTIKRFDEKQGAKQVLLPEFKDEEDKEFDG
;
A
#
# COMPACT_ATOMS: atom_id res chain seq x y z
N ALA A 1 -7.79 -20.82 23.92
CA ALA A 1 -7.56 -19.52 24.56
C ALA A 1 -6.24 -18.89 24.12
N GLU A 2 -5.09 -19.12 24.76
CA GLU A 2 -3.82 -18.42 24.39
C GLU A 2 -3.35 -18.72 22.96
N LYS A 3 -3.36 -20.00 22.54
CA LYS A 3 -2.95 -20.40 21.18
C LYS A 3 -3.82 -19.80 20.07
N GLU A 4 -5.10 -19.54 20.34
CA GLU A 4 -6.02 -18.96 19.37
C GLU A 4 -5.83 -17.44 19.26
N LEU A 5 -5.55 -16.77 20.39
CA LEU A 5 -5.21 -15.35 20.41
C LEU A 5 -3.92 -15.07 19.62
N PHE A 6 -2.85 -15.84 19.87
CA PHE A 6 -1.59 -15.70 19.14
C PHE A 6 -1.75 -15.96 17.63
N PHE A 7 -2.64 -16.89 17.27
CA PHE A 7 -2.91 -17.19 15.88
C PHE A 7 -3.65 -16.05 15.17
N SER A 8 -4.69 -15.47 15.77
CA SER A 8 -5.40 -14.30 15.21
C SER A 8 -4.47 -13.09 15.07
N ILE A 9 -3.65 -12.79 16.08
CA ILE A 9 -2.67 -11.69 16.03
C ILE A 9 -1.72 -11.87 14.84
N SER A 10 -1.19 -13.08 14.65
CA SER A 10 -0.28 -13.36 13.55
C SER A 10 -0.97 -13.23 12.18
N LYS A 11 -2.24 -13.63 12.08
CA LYS A 11 -3.04 -13.47 10.85
C LYS A 11 -3.36 -12.01 10.53
N ALA A 12 -3.65 -11.20 11.55
CA ALA A 12 -3.82 -9.75 11.40
C ALA A 12 -2.51 -9.09 10.96
N TYR A 13 -1.37 -9.52 11.49
CA TYR A 13 -0.06 -9.02 11.08
C TYR A 13 0.32 -9.44 9.65
N ASP A 14 -0.01 -10.68 9.25
CA ASP A 14 0.09 -11.13 7.86
C ASP A 14 -0.72 -10.20 6.93
N LEU A 15 -1.98 -9.90 7.29
CA LEU A 15 -2.84 -9.02 6.51
C LEU A 15 -2.28 -7.59 6.44
N TYR A 16 -1.78 -7.06 7.55
CA TYR A 16 -1.17 -5.74 7.62
C TYR A 16 -0.01 -5.59 6.64
N ASN A 17 0.93 -6.54 6.65
CA ASN A 17 2.04 -6.52 5.71
C ASN A 17 1.55 -6.73 4.27
N TYR A 18 0.58 -7.64 4.06
CA TYR A 18 0.00 -7.88 2.74
C TYR A 18 -0.64 -6.63 2.13
N LEU A 19 -1.38 -5.84 2.90
CA LEU A 19 -1.97 -4.57 2.46
C LEU A 19 -0.91 -3.48 2.23
N LEU A 20 0.22 -3.48 2.94
CA LEU A 20 1.35 -2.60 2.59
C LEU A 20 1.93 -2.97 1.22
N THR A 21 2.06 -4.26 0.91
CA THR A 21 2.54 -4.71 -0.41
C THR A 21 1.57 -4.35 -1.55
N LEU A 22 0.27 -4.17 -1.27
CA LEU A 22 -0.70 -3.71 -2.27
C LEU A 22 -0.33 -2.32 -2.82
N LEU A 23 0.15 -1.42 -1.96
CA LEU A 23 0.54 -0.06 -2.39
C LEU A 23 1.74 -0.12 -3.36
N ILE A 24 2.71 -0.99 -3.06
CA ILE A 24 3.85 -1.26 -3.95
C ILE A 24 3.38 -1.87 -5.27
N ALA A 25 2.46 -2.84 -5.21
CA ALA A 25 1.92 -3.51 -6.38
C ALA A 25 1.20 -2.51 -7.32
N LEU A 26 0.44 -1.56 -6.78
CA LEU A 26 -0.22 -0.50 -7.55
C LEU A 26 0.79 0.44 -8.25
N LYS A 27 1.85 0.86 -7.56
CA LYS A 27 2.95 1.63 -8.19
C LYS A 27 3.59 0.83 -9.33
N ASN A 28 3.89 -0.44 -9.10
CA ASN A 28 4.54 -1.29 -10.10
C ASN A 28 3.63 -1.56 -11.31
N TYR A 29 2.32 -1.71 -11.09
CA TYR A 29 1.33 -1.77 -12.16
C TYR A 29 1.32 -0.47 -12.99
N ALA A 30 1.32 0.69 -12.33
CA ALA A 30 1.37 1.99 -13.01
C ALA A 30 2.66 2.17 -13.82
N ARG A 31 3.81 1.75 -13.28
CA ARG A 31 5.11 1.78 -13.98
C ARG A 31 5.07 0.97 -15.27
N LYS A 32 4.60 -0.28 -15.21
CA LYS A 32 4.45 -1.16 -16.40
C LYS A 32 3.57 -0.51 -17.48
N ARG A 33 2.49 0.16 -17.07
CA ARG A 33 1.59 0.87 -18.00
C ARG A 33 2.27 2.07 -18.65
N VAL A 34 3.01 2.87 -17.87
CA VAL A 34 3.78 4.01 -18.38
C VAL A 34 4.84 3.57 -19.38
N GLU A 35 5.59 2.50 -19.07
CA GLU A 35 6.60 1.95 -19.98
C GLU A 35 5.97 1.48 -21.30
N THR A 36 4.82 0.79 -21.23
CA THR A 36 4.08 0.35 -22.41
C THR A 36 3.63 1.55 -23.28
N THR A 37 3.14 2.62 -22.65
CA THR A 37 2.74 3.85 -23.36
C THR A 37 3.96 4.54 -23.98
N LYS A 38 5.08 4.63 -23.26
CA LYS A 38 6.34 5.19 -23.76
C LYS A 38 6.82 4.47 -25.02
N SER A 39 6.86 3.14 -25.01
CA SER A 39 7.29 2.36 -26.17
C SER A 39 6.39 2.58 -27.39
N LYS A 40 5.08 2.76 -27.19
CA LYS A 40 4.13 3.08 -28.26
C LYS A 40 4.35 4.49 -28.82
N LEU A 41 4.47 5.50 -27.97
CA LEU A 41 4.69 6.90 -28.39
C LEU A 41 6.04 7.08 -29.11
N ALA A 42 7.09 6.40 -28.63
CA ALA A 42 8.39 6.38 -29.31
C ALA A 42 8.28 5.85 -30.75
N SER A 43 7.30 4.98 -31.03
CA SER A 43 7.03 4.47 -32.37
C SER A 43 6.21 5.43 -33.23
N THR A 44 5.45 6.36 -32.63
CA THR A 44 4.56 7.29 -33.35
C THR A 44 5.15 8.69 -33.57
N LYS A 45 6.37 8.97 -33.09
CA LYS A 45 7.03 10.30 -33.11
C LYS A 45 6.25 11.41 -32.38
N GLU A 46 5.24 11.06 -31.59
CA GLU A 46 4.52 12.01 -30.75
C GLU A 46 5.20 12.10 -29.38
N GLU A 47 5.87 13.23 -29.11
CA GLU A 47 6.44 13.53 -27.80
C GLU A 47 5.38 14.15 -26.89
N GLN A 48 4.58 13.31 -26.23
CA GLN A 48 3.73 13.77 -25.13
C GLN A 48 4.44 13.56 -23.78
N PRO A 49 4.49 14.57 -22.91
CA PRO A 49 5.08 14.42 -21.58
C PRO A 49 4.22 13.47 -20.74
N ILE A 50 4.79 12.33 -20.36
CA ILE A 50 4.13 11.40 -19.43
C ILE A 50 4.46 11.84 -18.01
N ASN A 51 3.44 12.17 -17.23
CA ASN A 51 3.62 12.56 -15.84
C ASN A 51 4.01 11.32 -15.00
N MET A 52 5.21 11.36 -14.44
CA MET A 52 5.83 10.27 -13.68
C MET A 52 5.60 10.36 -12.17
N LYS A 53 4.94 11.43 -11.69
CA LYS A 53 4.80 11.74 -10.26
C LYS A 53 4.24 10.59 -9.41
N PHE A 54 3.32 9.80 -9.96
CA PHE A 54 2.79 8.63 -9.25
C PHE A 54 3.83 7.49 -9.11
N ILE A 55 4.63 7.24 -10.15
CA ILE A 55 5.61 6.13 -10.15
C ILE A 55 6.95 6.51 -9.49
N GLU A 56 7.21 7.81 -9.35
CA GLU A 56 8.36 8.41 -8.64
C GLU A 56 8.02 8.80 -7.19
N ASN A 57 6.86 8.36 -6.69
CA ASN A 57 6.42 8.62 -5.32
C ASN A 57 7.44 8.08 -4.30
N LYS A 58 8.00 8.99 -3.51
CA LYS A 58 9.11 8.77 -2.55
C LYS A 58 8.69 7.88 -1.40
N PHE A 59 7.45 8.03 -0.92
CA PHE A 59 6.93 7.17 0.15
C PHE A 59 6.89 5.70 -0.28
N ILE A 60 6.36 5.40 -1.46
CA ILE A 60 6.32 4.01 -1.95
C ILE A 60 7.70 3.49 -2.31
N ALA A 61 8.60 4.34 -2.83
CA ALA A 61 10.00 3.96 -3.02
C ALA A 61 10.63 3.50 -1.70
N GLN A 62 10.47 4.28 -0.63
CA GLN A 62 10.95 3.90 0.71
C GLN A 62 10.30 2.61 1.22
N LEU A 63 8.99 2.44 1.01
CA LEU A 63 8.26 1.24 1.42
C LEU A 63 8.75 0.00 0.67
N GLU A 64 9.02 0.10 -0.62
CA GLU A 64 9.55 -0.96 -1.47
C GLU A 64 10.94 -1.43 -1.03
N GLU A 65 11.78 -0.51 -0.53
CA GLU A 65 13.12 -0.83 -0.01
C GLU A 65 13.12 -1.24 1.48
N ASN A 66 11.97 -1.25 2.14
CA ASN A 66 11.88 -1.52 3.58
C ASN A 66 12.37 -2.94 3.94
N ILE A 67 13.31 -3.03 4.88
CA ILE A 67 13.96 -4.31 5.24
C ILE A 67 12.95 -5.29 5.85
N GLN A 68 12.11 -4.84 6.79
CA GLN A 68 11.14 -5.69 7.48
C GLN A 68 10.07 -6.20 6.50
N LEU A 69 9.58 -5.34 5.61
CA LEU A 69 8.60 -5.73 4.60
C LEU A 69 9.19 -6.70 3.57
N ASN A 70 10.43 -6.49 3.14
CA ASN A 70 11.10 -7.42 2.22
C ASN A 70 11.33 -8.79 2.86
N MET A 71 11.69 -8.85 4.14
CA MET A 71 11.78 -10.11 4.88
C MET A 71 10.44 -10.85 4.92
N PHE A 72 9.34 -10.13 5.13
CA PHE A 72 8.00 -10.69 5.05
C PHE A 72 7.70 -11.24 3.65
N ILE A 73 7.91 -10.44 2.59
CA ILE A 73 7.63 -10.83 1.20
C ILE A 73 8.35 -12.12 0.81
N VAL A 74 9.62 -12.29 1.19
CA VAL A 74 10.41 -13.50 0.89
C VAL A 74 9.82 -14.76 1.53
N GLY A 75 9.19 -14.63 2.70
CA GLY A 75 8.55 -15.74 3.41
C GLY A 75 7.13 -16.06 2.91
N GLN A 76 6.52 -15.18 2.10
CA GLN A 76 5.14 -15.34 1.68
C GLN A 76 5.00 -16.14 0.38
N LYS A 77 3.96 -16.97 0.34
CA LYS A 77 3.58 -17.72 -0.87
C LYS A 77 2.67 -16.93 -1.81
N LYS A 78 1.99 -15.90 -1.31
CA LYS A 78 0.99 -15.12 -2.04
C LYS A 78 1.60 -13.79 -2.50
N SER A 79 1.23 -13.37 -3.70
CA SER A 79 1.66 -12.08 -4.25
C SER A 79 0.54 -11.43 -5.04
N TRP A 80 0.43 -10.10 -4.97
CA TRP A 80 -0.47 -9.31 -5.82
C TRP A 80 -0.20 -9.44 -7.32
N LYS A 81 0.93 -10.03 -7.73
CA LYS A 81 1.25 -10.30 -9.14
C LYS A 81 0.26 -11.23 -9.81
N GLU A 82 -0.32 -12.17 -9.05
CA GLU A 82 -1.32 -13.12 -9.57
C GLU A 82 -2.69 -12.44 -9.74
N GLU A 83 -2.91 -11.36 -8.99
CA GLU A 83 -4.14 -10.58 -8.94
C GLU A 83 -4.12 -9.35 -9.89
N GLU A 84 -3.52 -9.49 -11.09
CA GLU A 84 -3.34 -8.37 -12.03
C GLU A 84 -4.68 -7.73 -12.43
N SER A 85 -5.75 -8.53 -12.55
CA SER A 85 -7.11 -8.05 -12.86
C SER A 85 -7.64 -7.12 -11.76
N PHE A 86 -7.47 -7.51 -10.50
CA PHE A 86 -7.86 -6.67 -9.36
C PHE A 86 -7.02 -5.40 -9.29
N LEU A 87 -5.69 -5.51 -9.44
CA LEU A 87 -4.80 -4.34 -9.48
C LEU A 87 -5.20 -3.35 -10.58
N LYS A 88 -5.58 -3.84 -11.76
CA LYS A 88 -6.06 -3.03 -12.87
C LYS A 88 -7.35 -2.29 -12.52
N GLU A 89 -8.33 -2.98 -11.92
CA GLU A 89 -9.59 -2.37 -11.49
C GLU A 89 -9.33 -1.27 -10.45
N LEU A 90 -8.63 -1.62 -9.36
CA LEU A 90 -8.33 -0.68 -8.28
C LEU A 90 -7.52 0.52 -8.78
N TYR A 91 -6.53 0.29 -9.65
CA TYR A 91 -5.77 1.38 -10.25
C TYR A 91 -6.64 2.31 -11.09
N ASN A 92 -7.58 1.79 -11.90
CA ASN A 92 -8.49 2.63 -12.67
C ASN A 92 -9.44 3.43 -11.75
N THR A 93 -9.87 2.85 -10.63
CA THR A 93 -10.64 3.57 -9.60
C THR A 93 -9.84 4.73 -9.01
N ILE A 94 -8.55 4.50 -8.72
CA ILE A 94 -7.65 5.57 -8.26
C ILE A 94 -7.51 6.66 -9.32
N LEU A 95 -7.28 6.31 -10.59
CA LEU A 95 -7.17 7.28 -11.69
C LEU A 95 -8.44 8.14 -11.87
N ALA A 96 -9.61 7.55 -11.66
CA ALA A 96 -10.90 8.24 -11.78
C ALA A 96 -11.17 9.19 -10.59
N SER A 97 -10.53 8.94 -9.44
CA SER A 97 -10.74 9.71 -8.21
C SER A 97 -10.20 11.14 -8.31
N ASP A 98 -10.85 12.07 -7.60
CA ASP A 98 -10.38 13.45 -7.53
C ASP A 98 -9.07 13.56 -6.75
N ILE A 99 -8.83 12.67 -5.77
CA ILE A 99 -7.55 12.58 -5.05
C ILE A 99 -6.37 12.45 -6.03
N TYR A 100 -6.49 11.58 -7.02
CA TYR A 100 -5.44 11.37 -8.02
C TYR A 100 -5.29 12.58 -8.93
N LYS A 101 -6.39 13.14 -9.43
CA LYS A 101 -6.35 14.33 -10.30
C LYS A 101 -5.71 15.52 -9.59
N GLU A 102 -6.10 15.78 -8.35
CA GLU A 102 -5.54 16.85 -7.51
C GLU A 102 -4.04 16.60 -7.23
N TYR A 103 -3.67 15.37 -6.87
CA TYR A 103 -2.28 15.03 -6.62
C TYR A 103 -1.41 15.20 -7.88
N MET A 104 -1.89 14.76 -9.05
CA MET A 104 -1.16 14.88 -10.31
C MET A 104 -1.09 16.31 -10.85
N ALA A 105 -2.07 17.17 -10.50
CA ALA A 105 -2.09 18.59 -10.88
C ALA A 105 -1.23 19.48 -9.96
N SER A 106 -0.87 18.99 -8.77
CA SER A 106 0.02 19.71 -7.84
C SER A 106 1.49 19.59 -8.25
N ASP A 107 2.27 20.66 -8.07
CA ASP A 107 3.73 20.64 -8.26
C ASP A 107 4.48 20.10 -7.03
N GLU A 108 3.78 19.86 -5.92
CA GLU A 108 4.36 19.38 -4.67
C GLU A 108 4.83 17.92 -4.79
N THR A 109 6.09 17.63 -4.48
CA THR A 109 6.72 16.30 -4.61
C THR A 109 7.48 15.86 -3.35
N SER A 110 7.15 16.46 -2.20
CA SER A 110 7.69 16.05 -0.91
C SER A 110 7.17 14.68 -0.47
N HIS A 111 7.97 14.02 0.36
CA HIS A 111 7.60 12.78 1.01
C HIS A 111 6.30 12.89 1.81
N ASP A 112 6.05 14.01 2.48
CA ASP A 112 4.79 14.23 3.22
C ASP A 112 3.57 14.36 2.30
N ALA A 113 3.69 15.00 1.14
CA ALA A 113 2.61 15.04 0.16
C ALA A 113 2.31 13.65 -0.41
N ASP A 114 3.35 12.86 -0.65
CA ASP A 114 3.25 11.48 -1.11
C ASP A 114 2.56 10.58 -0.09
N LYS A 115 2.93 10.68 1.20
CA LYS A 115 2.23 9.99 2.30
C LYS A 115 0.77 10.41 2.39
N LEU A 116 0.49 11.71 2.30
CA LEU A 116 -0.87 12.23 2.37
C LEU A 116 -1.73 11.71 1.23
N PHE A 117 -1.18 11.67 0.02
CA PHE A 117 -1.84 11.09 -1.15
C PHE A 117 -2.21 9.63 -0.91
N TRP A 118 -1.25 8.78 -0.52
CA TRP A 118 -1.52 7.36 -0.27
C TRP A 118 -2.48 7.14 0.89
N ARG A 119 -2.45 7.98 1.92
CA ARG A 119 -3.42 7.94 3.02
C ARG A 119 -4.84 8.26 2.55
N LYS A 120 -5.00 9.22 1.63
CA LYS A 120 -6.30 9.55 1.01
C LYS A 120 -6.79 8.42 0.11
N VAL A 121 -5.91 7.91 -0.77
CA VAL A 121 -6.18 6.75 -1.64
C VAL A 121 -6.63 5.55 -0.82
N TYR A 122 -5.91 5.24 0.26
CA TYR A 122 -6.26 4.12 1.12
C TYR A 122 -7.68 4.27 1.69
N LYS A 123 -8.01 5.44 2.25
CA LYS A 123 -9.33 5.68 2.85
C LYS A 123 -10.49 5.67 1.85
N GLN A 124 -10.27 6.14 0.64
CA GLN A 124 -11.37 6.33 -0.33
C GLN A 124 -11.47 5.19 -1.35
N CYS A 125 -10.35 4.57 -1.72
CA CYS A 125 -10.31 3.57 -2.80
C CYS A 125 -10.02 2.15 -2.31
N ILE A 126 -9.37 1.97 -1.15
CA ILE A 126 -8.97 0.65 -0.63
C ILE A 126 -9.87 0.20 0.51
N LEU A 127 -10.07 1.06 1.53
CA LEU A 127 -10.84 0.73 2.73
C LEU A 127 -12.31 0.42 2.43
N LYS A 128 -12.87 1.04 1.39
CA LYS A 128 -14.28 0.89 0.97
C LYS A 128 -14.44 0.01 -0.29
N ASN A 129 -13.47 -0.87 -0.55
CA ASN A 129 -13.43 -1.64 -1.78
C ASN A 129 -14.01 -3.04 -1.57
N GLU A 130 -15.26 -3.24 -1.98
CA GLU A 130 -15.94 -4.54 -1.84
C GLU A 130 -15.23 -5.66 -2.61
N SER A 131 -14.61 -5.36 -3.77
CA SER A 131 -13.81 -6.34 -4.53
C SER A 131 -12.59 -6.81 -3.73
N LEU A 132 -11.96 -5.92 -2.95
CA LEU A 132 -10.86 -6.26 -2.07
C LEU A 132 -11.33 -7.15 -0.92
N ASP A 133 -12.46 -6.80 -0.29
CA ASP A 133 -13.01 -7.56 0.83
C ASP A 133 -13.35 -8.99 0.41
N ALA A 134 -13.97 -9.17 -0.77
CA ALA A 134 -14.24 -10.49 -1.34
C ALA A 134 -12.94 -11.27 -1.63
N LEU A 135 -11.95 -10.62 -2.24
CA LEU A 135 -10.67 -11.26 -2.54
C LEU A 135 -9.93 -11.71 -1.27
N LEU A 136 -9.95 -10.89 -0.22
CA LEU A 136 -9.34 -11.23 1.07
C LEU A 136 -10.07 -12.41 1.74
N GLU A 137 -11.39 -12.48 1.63
CA GLU A 137 -12.21 -13.60 2.13
C GLU A 137 -11.85 -14.92 1.45
N GLU A 138 -11.74 -14.91 0.12
CA GLU A 138 -11.33 -16.08 -0.67
C GLU A 138 -9.92 -16.54 -0.30
N GLN A 139 -9.03 -15.60 0.02
CA GLN A 139 -7.66 -15.89 0.39
C GLN A 139 -7.51 -16.39 1.84
N SER A 140 -8.33 -15.93 2.77
CA SER A 140 -8.22 -16.27 4.19
C SER A 140 -9.52 -16.00 4.95
N LEU A 141 -10.04 -17.04 5.58
CA LEU A 141 -11.22 -16.96 6.46
C LEU A 141 -10.99 -16.10 7.71
N TYR A 142 -9.74 -15.74 8.04
CA TYR A 142 -9.38 -15.00 9.25
C TYR A 142 -9.15 -13.51 9.01
N TRP A 143 -9.06 -13.05 7.76
CA TRP A 143 -8.63 -11.69 7.47
C TRP A 143 -9.73 -10.65 7.61
N ASN A 144 -10.98 -11.01 7.35
CA ASN A 144 -12.09 -10.06 7.43
C ASN A 144 -12.40 -9.63 8.87
N ASP A 145 -12.25 -10.52 9.86
CA ASP A 145 -12.52 -10.21 11.26
C ASP A 145 -11.60 -9.11 11.82
N ASP A 146 -10.33 -9.09 11.38
CA ASP A 146 -9.32 -8.15 11.87
C ASP A 146 -9.09 -6.94 10.92
N LYS A 147 -9.80 -6.88 9.78
CA LYS A 147 -9.52 -5.94 8.70
C LYS A 147 -9.61 -4.48 9.14
N GLU A 148 -10.63 -4.10 9.92
CA GLU A 148 -10.81 -2.70 10.36
C GLU A 148 -9.64 -2.19 11.23
N ILE A 149 -9.14 -3.07 12.11
CA ILE A 149 -7.99 -2.78 12.97
C ILE A 149 -6.73 -2.68 12.13
N VAL A 150 -6.55 -3.62 11.21
CA VAL A 150 -5.41 -3.65 10.29
C VAL A 150 -5.39 -2.41 9.37
N ASP A 151 -6.54 -2.00 8.83
CA ASP A 151 -6.68 -0.78 8.03
C ASP A 151 -6.23 0.46 8.83
N THR A 152 -6.57 0.50 10.12
CA THR A 152 -6.10 1.55 11.03
C THR A 152 -4.59 1.51 11.20
N PHE A 153 -3.99 0.32 11.30
CA PHE A 153 -2.54 0.16 11.38
C PHE A 153 -1.83 0.57 10.11
N VAL A 154 -2.34 0.21 8.92
CA VAL A 154 -1.76 0.67 7.65
C VAL A 154 -1.79 2.20 7.57
N LEU A 155 -2.91 2.85 7.93
CA LEU A 155 -3.01 4.30 7.95
C LEU A 155 -2.06 4.96 8.97
N LYS A 156 -1.85 4.34 10.14
CA LYS A 156 -0.88 4.81 11.14
C LYS A 156 0.54 4.65 10.62
N THR A 157 0.86 3.54 9.99
CA THR A 157 2.17 3.27 9.38
C THR A 157 2.50 4.29 8.31
N ILE A 158 1.61 4.52 7.34
CA ILE A 158 1.80 5.55 6.31
C ILE A 158 2.11 6.90 6.95
N LYS A 159 1.39 7.29 8.02
CA LYS A 159 1.62 8.57 8.71
C LYS A 159 2.99 8.62 9.43
N ARG A 160 3.44 7.51 10.00
CA ARG A 160 4.68 7.41 10.82
C ARG A 160 5.97 7.34 10.01
N PHE A 161 5.90 7.05 8.70
CA PHE A 161 7.09 7.00 7.86
C PHE A 161 7.84 8.33 7.86
N ASP A 162 9.14 8.25 8.14
CA ASP A 162 10.09 9.35 8.09
C ASP A 162 11.12 9.04 6.98
N GLU A 163 11.21 9.94 6.00
CA GLU A 163 12.14 9.82 4.87
C GLU A 163 13.58 9.56 5.33
N LYS A 164 13.98 10.14 6.47
CA LYS A 164 15.34 10.01 7.02
C LYS A 164 15.69 8.57 7.45
N GLN A 165 14.69 7.75 7.75
CA GLN A 165 14.91 6.36 8.14
C GLN A 165 15.18 5.45 6.94
N GLY A 166 14.84 5.89 5.72
CA GLY A 166 15.02 5.13 4.49
C GLY A 166 14.49 3.69 4.60
N ALA A 167 15.26 2.73 4.11
CA ALA A 167 14.97 1.29 4.19
C ALA A 167 14.86 0.73 5.63
N LYS A 168 15.38 1.44 6.64
CA LYS A 168 15.39 1.01 8.05
C LYS A 168 14.16 1.49 8.82
N GLN A 169 13.21 2.16 8.16
CA GLN A 169 11.95 2.57 8.77
C GLN A 169 11.27 1.36 9.45
N VAL A 170 10.96 1.51 10.74
CA VAL A 170 10.34 0.45 11.53
C VAL A 170 8.84 0.39 11.21
N LEU A 171 8.33 -0.81 10.94
CA LEU A 171 6.89 -1.10 10.84
C LEU A 171 6.28 -1.27 12.23
N LEU A 172 4.95 -1.20 12.33
CA LEU A 172 4.28 -1.52 13.59
C LEU A 172 4.59 -2.98 14.00
N PRO A 173 4.83 -3.25 15.29
CA PRO A 173 5.13 -4.61 15.75
C PRO A 173 3.88 -5.52 15.68
N GLU A 174 4.11 -6.83 15.48
CA GLU A 174 3.10 -7.89 15.49
C GLU A 174 2.41 -8.00 16.85
N PHE A 175 3.20 -7.89 17.92
CA PHE A 175 2.72 -7.92 19.29
C PHE A 175 2.56 -6.49 19.77
N LYS A 176 1.36 -6.15 20.25
CA LYS A 176 1.22 -5.05 21.20
C LYS A 176 2.02 -5.43 22.44
N ASP A 177 3.29 -5.02 22.52
CA ASP A 177 3.86 -4.58 23.80
C ASP A 177 3.19 -3.24 24.20
N GLU A 178 1.86 -3.26 24.30
CA GLU A 178 0.99 -2.18 24.80
C GLU A 178 -0.11 -2.77 25.70
N GLU A 179 0.20 -3.83 26.47
CA GLU A 179 -0.19 -3.72 27.87
C GLU A 179 0.81 -2.75 28.49
N ASP A 180 0.32 -1.65 29.07
CA ASP A 180 1.07 -0.68 29.87
C ASP A 180 2.19 0.11 29.18
N LYS A 181 1.81 1.20 28.50
CA LYS A 181 2.37 2.54 28.79
C LYS A 181 1.52 3.64 28.15
N GLU A 182 0.97 4.47 29.02
CA GLU A 182 0.32 5.77 28.73
C GLU A 182 -1.17 5.69 28.33
N PHE A 183 -1.95 5.08 29.23
CA PHE A 183 -3.08 5.80 29.83
C PHE A 183 -2.52 6.65 30.99
N ASP A 184 -3.01 7.88 31.14
CA ASP A 184 -2.69 8.94 32.10
C ASP A 184 -1.41 9.78 31.89
N GLY A 185 -1.62 11.04 31.48
CA GLY A 185 -0.63 12.12 31.31
C GLY A 185 -1.16 13.30 30.52
#